data_AF-A0A7Z9JW06-F1
#
_entry.id   AF-A0A7Z9JW06-F1
#
_cell.length_a   1.000
_cell.length_b   1.000
_cell.length_c   1.000
_cell.angle_alpha   90.00
_cell.angle_beta   90.00
_cell.angle_gamma   90.00
#
_symmetry.space_group_name_H-M   'P 1'
#
loop_
_entity.id
_entity.type
_entity.pdbx_description
1 polymer ?
#
loop_
_entity_poly.entity_id
_entity_poly.type
_entity_poly.pdbx_seq_one_letter_code
_entity_poly.pdbx_strand_id
1 'polypeptide(L)' 'MRWKEAYEQGKAPPVFLESTHEATLKLVDFNILQQYAVN' A
#
# COMPACT_ATOMS: atom_id res chain seq x y z
N MET A 1 -9.38 -0.44 -6.27
CA MET A 1 -8.92 -0.16 -4.89
C MET A 1 -8.14 1.12 -5.00
N ARG A 2 -8.61 2.21 -4.39
CA ARG A 2 -8.07 3.54 -4.69
C ARG A 2 -6.57 3.68 -4.47
N TRP A 3 -6.03 2.99 -3.47
CA TRP A 3 -4.59 2.99 -3.22
C TRP A 3 -3.79 2.31 -4.32
N LYS A 4 -4.23 1.14 -4.80
CA LYS A 4 -3.59 0.41 -5.92
C LYS A 4 -3.62 1.23 -7.20
N GLU A 5 -4.74 1.88 -7.50
CA GLU A 5 -4.86 2.75 -8.68
C GLU A 5 -3.90 3.96 -8.59
N ALA A 6 -3.69 4.50 -7.39
CA ALA A 6 -2.70 5.55 -7.16
C ALA A 6 -1.27 5.04 -7.33
N TYR A 7 -0.96 3.81 -6.90
CA TYR A 7 0.34 3.17 -7.13
C TYR A 7 0.63 3.00 -8.63
N GLU A 8 -0.34 2.52 -9.41
CA GLU A 8 -0.21 2.37 -10.86
C GLU A 8 0.02 3.70 -11.58
N GLN A 9 -0.49 4.82 -11.03
CA GLN A 9 -0.24 6.17 -11.52
C GLN A 9 1.03 6.82 -10.97
N GLY A 10 1.82 6.12 -10.15
CA GLY A 10 3.01 6.66 -9.49
C GLY A 10 2.72 7.74 -8.44
N LYS A 11 1.50 7.76 -7.90
CA LYS A 11 1.00 8.73 -6.91
C LYS A 11 0.49 8.05 -5.63
N ALA A 12 1.00 6.85 -5.32
CA ALA A 12 0.61 6.15 -4.11
C ALA A 12 0.97 6.99 -2.86
N PRO A 13 0.00 7.26 -1.98
CA PRO A 13 0.29 7.94 -0.73
C PRO A 13 1.01 6.99 0.25
N PRO A 14 1.76 7.53 1.20
CA PRO A 14 2.35 6.75 2.28
C PRO A 14 1.28 6.01 3.10
N VAL A 15 1.66 4.87 3.68
CA VAL A 15 0.77 3.97 4.43
C VAL A 15 1.33 3.64 5.80
N PHE A 16 0.44 3.41 6.77
CA PHE A 16 0.81 2.87 8.07
C PHE A 16 0.56 1.37 8.05
N LEU A 17 1.63 0.57 8.00
CA LEU A 17 1.52 -0.89 7.91
C LEU A 17 0.80 -1.49 9.12
N GLU A 18 1.05 -0.97 10.32
CA GLU A 18 0.40 -1.39 11.57
C GLU A 18 -1.13 -1.21 11.56
N SER A 19 -1.62 -0.23 10.79
CA SER A 19 -3.05 0.06 10.62
C SER A 19 -3.62 -0.51 9.32
N THR A 20 -2.83 -1.24 8.53
CA THR A 20 -3.25 -1.82 7.26
C THR A 20 -3.67 -3.27 7.46
N HIS A 21 -4.90 -3.59 7.10
CA HIS A 21 -5.42 -4.96 7.24
C HIS A 21 -4.69 -5.93 6.30
N GLU A 22 -4.44 -7.17 6.77
CA GLU A 22 -3.74 -8.23 6.04
C GLU A 22 -4.39 -8.57 4.68
N ALA A 23 -5.70 -8.38 4.55
CA ALA A 23 -6.42 -8.60 3.30
C ALA A 23 -5.91 -7.73 2.14
N THR A 24 -5.23 -6.62 2.44
CA THR A 24 -4.55 -5.76 1.44
C THR A 24 -3.47 -6.53 0.68
N LEU A 25 -2.84 -7.54 1.31
CA LEU A 25 -1.82 -8.39 0.69
C LEU A 25 -2.36 -9.26 -0.45
N LYS A 26 -3.69 -9.44 -0.54
CA LYS A 26 -4.34 -10.12 -1.67
C LYS A 26 -4.42 -9.23 -2.92
N LEU A 27 -4.27 -7.92 -2.76
CA LEU A 27 -4.47 -6.91 -3.80
C LEU A 27 -3.15 -6.26 -4.23
N VAL A 28 -2.22 -6.10 -3.29
CA VAL A 28 -0.92 -5.42 -3.44
C VAL A 28 0.13 -6.19 -2.63
N ASP A 29 1.30 -6.42 -3.21
CA ASP A 29 2.41 -7.10 -2.53
C ASP A 29 2.91 -6.35 -1.29
N PHE A 30 3.34 -7.10 -0.27
CA PHE A 30 3.89 -6.53 0.96
C PHE A 30 5.12 -5.65 0.71
N ASN A 31 6.00 -6.06 -0.21
CA ASN A 31 7.20 -5.30 -0.56
C ASN A 31 6.85 -3.89 -1.08
N ILE A 32 5.78 -3.79 -1.88
CA ILE A 32 5.30 -2.50 -2.38
C ILE A 32 4.81 -1.66 -1.20
N LEU A 33 3.96 -2.20 -0.33
CA LEU A 33 3.46 -1.47 0.84
C LEU A 33 4.59 -1.01 1.77
N GLN A 34 5.64 -1.82 1.93
CA GLN A 34 6.81 -1.49 2.74
C GLN A 34 7.60 -0.29 2.19
N GLN A 35 7.67 -0.11 0.88
CA GLN A 35 8.33 1.07 0.29
C GLN A 35 7.62 2.39 0.58
N TYR A 36 6.31 2.34 0.85
CA TYR A 36 5.48 3.51 1.16
C TYR A 36 5.18 3.61 2.67
N ALA A 37 5.78 2.77 3.49
CA ALA A 37 5.52 2.75 4.93
C ALA A 37 6.10 3.99 5.61
N VAL A 38 5.33 4.62 6.51
CA VAL A 38 5.74 5.79 7.31
C VAL A 38 5.68 5.54 8.82
N ASN A 39 5.84 4.27 9.21
CA ASN A 39 5.94 3.85 10.60
C ASN A 39 7.31 4.17 11.22
#